data_AF-A0A1Y2TMV0-F1
#
_entry.id   AF-A0A1Y2TMV0-F1
#
_cell.length_a   1.000
_cell.length_b   1.000
_cell.length_c   1.000
_cell.angle_alpha   90.00
_cell.angle_beta   90.00
_cell.angle_gamma   90.00
#
_symmetry.space_group_name_H-M   'P 1'
#
loop_
_entity.id
_entity.type
_entity.pdbx_description
1 polymer ?
#
loop_
_entity_poly.entity_id
_entity_poly.type
_entity_poly.pdbx_seq_one_letter_code
_entity_poly.pdbx_strand_id
1 'polypeptide(L)'
;LFQQLKDKGVLLITAHWDSIDQHHACIASEANQKILEEAMPYMDTKAIKPGHIDGLYMLPNSEDEGIIPTLDAPILSVTVWTVSRENKTQFEEAMGKVKGVLDALTTPYRHRGGWKIEKDPGKEDIEQYYVVGGLESIEKYLEGIKSGGYDEYVQ
;
A
#
# COMPACT_ATOMS: atom_id res chain seq x y z
N LEU A 1 6.84 -5.23 10.54
CA LEU A 1 7.92 -4.84 9.60
C LEU A 1 7.91 -5.84 8.46
N PHE A 2 7.80 -5.38 7.21
CA PHE A 2 7.81 -6.25 6.04
C PHE A 2 9.10 -6.01 5.24
N GLN A 3 9.55 -7.04 4.54
CA GLN A 3 10.75 -7.00 3.71
C GLN A 3 10.40 -7.49 2.32
N GLN A 4 10.89 -6.79 1.30
CA GLN A 4 10.59 -7.17 -0.08
C GLN A 4 11.18 -8.56 -0.38
N LEU A 5 10.47 -9.34 -1.19
CA LEU A 5 10.89 -10.71 -1.51
C LEU A 5 12.16 -10.75 -2.37
N LYS A 6 12.28 -9.84 -3.34
CA LYS A 6 13.40 -9.77 -4.29
C LYS A 6 14.61 -9.02 -3.72
N ASP A 7 14.39 -7.87 -3.09
CA ASP A 7 15.45 -7.07 -2.47
C ASP A 7 15.25 -7.01 -0.95
N LYS A 8 16.08 -7.76 -0.23
CA LYS A 8 16.02 -7.83 1.24
C LYS A 8 16.49 -6.53 1.91
N GLY A 9 17.13 -5.61 1.18
CA GLY A 9 17.46 -4.27 1.66
C GLY A 9 16.25 -3.33 1.70
N VAL A 10 15.15 -3.67 1.03
CA VAL A 10 13.94 -2.85 0.98
C VAL A 10 12.95 -3.30 2.05
N LEU A 11 12.63 -2.37 2.95
CA LEU A 11 11.68 -2.58 4.04
C LEU A 11 10.43 -1.75 3.81
N LEU A 12 9.28 -2.30 4.18
CA LEU A 12 8.04 -1.56 4.34
C LEU A 12 7.74 -1.45 5.83
N ILE A 13 7.70 -0.20 6.28
CA ILE A 13 7.17 0.20 7.59
C ILE A 13 5.79 0.80 7.33
N THR A 14 4.81 0.31 8.06
CA THR A 14 3.44 0.80 8.01
C THR A 14 2.98 1.08 9.42
N ALA A 15 2.21 2.14 9.57
CA ALA A 15 1.62 2.56 10.81
C ALA A 15 0.29 3.23 10.50
N HIS A 16 -0.56 3.27 11.51
CA HIS A 16 -1.85 3.91 11.42
C HIS A 16 -2.12 4.65 12.73
N TRP A 17 -2.98 5.66 12.66
CA TRP A 17 -3.44 6.41 13.83
C TRP A 17 -4.90 6.80 13.61
N ASP A 18 -5.67 6.87 14.70
CA ASP A 18 -7.08 7.28 14.63
C ASP A 18 -7.21 8.79 14.40
N SER A 19 -6.13 9.55 14.64
CA SER A 19 -6.07 10.99 14.43
C SER A 19 -4.66 11.49 14.16
N ILE A 20 -4.57 12.70 13.60
CA ILE A 20 -3.31 13.43 13.40
C ILE A 20 -2.61 13.67 14.76
N ASP A 21 -3.37 13.94 15.82
CA ASP A 21 -2.81 14.17 17.16
C ASP A 21 -2.13 12.93 17.73
N GLN A 22 -2.71 11.74 17.54
CA GLN A 22 -2.05 10.48 17.93
C GLN A 22 -0.76 10.25 17.14
N HIS A 23 -0.76 10.56 15.84
CA HIS A 23 0.44 10.45 15.02
C HIS A 23 1.55 11.39 15.53
N HIS A 24 1.23 12.66 15.79
CA HIS A 24 2.18 13.62 16.34
C HIS A 24 2.71 13.19 17.73
N ALA A 25 1.83 12.69 18.60
CA ALA A 25 2.22 12.17 19.91
C ALA A 25 3.17 10.96 19.77
N CYS A 26 2.93 10.08 18.80
CA CYS A 26 3.81 8.95 18.50
C CYS A 26 5.19 9.44 18.03
N ILE A 27 5.25 10.37 17.07
CA ILE A 27 6.51 10.96 16.60
C ILE A 27 7.29 11.58 17.76
N ALA A 28 6.63 12.35 18.62
CA ALA A 28 7.25 13.05 19.73
C ALA A 28 7.64 12.15 20.91
N SER A 29 7.23 10.88 20.92
CA SER A 29 7.52 9.96 22.02
C SER A 29 9.01 9.65 22.14
N GLU A 30 9.51 9.53 23.37
CA GLU A 30 10.90 9.16 23.65
C GLU A 30 11.27 7.82 22.99
N ALA A 31 10.34 6.86 22.98
CA ALA A 31 10.55 5.55 22.35
C ALA A 31 10.79 5.67 20.84
N ASN A 32 9.97 6.46 20.13
CA ASN A 32 10.14 6.67 18.70
C ASN A 32 11.44 7.43 18.38
N GLN A 33 11.73 8.50 19.13
CA GLN A 33 12.96 9.28 18.96
C GLN A 33 14.20 8.40 19.14
N LYS A 34 14.24 7.58 20.19
CA LYS A 34 15.34 6.66 20.44
C LYS A 34 15.54 5.64 19.30
N ILE A 35 14.46 5.06 18.79
CA ILE A 35 14.54 4.12 17.66
C ILE A 35 15.09 4.83 16.41
N LEU A 36 14.63 6.04 16.12
CA LEU A 36 15.13 6.81 14.98
C LEU A 36 16.61 7.14 15.14
N GLU A 37 17.04 7.62 16.31
CA GLU A 37 18.45 7.90 16.60
C GLU A 37 19.34 6.68 16.42
N GLU A 38 18.91 5.50 16.89
CA GLU A 38 19.68 4.27 16.77
C GLU A 38 19.67 3.69 15.34
N ALA A 39 18.55 3.80 14.60
CA ALA A 39 18.37 3.15 13.32
C ALA A 39 18.77 4.01 12.11
N MET A 40 18.56 5.33 12.16
CA MET A 40 18.81 6.24 11.03
C MET A 40 20.23 6.18 10.45
N PRO A 41 21.31 6.04 11.25
CA PRO A 41 22.67 5.95 10.71
C PRO A 41 22.90 4.75 9.77
N TYR A 42 22.06 3.72 9.88
CA TYR A 42 22.15 2.50 9.07
C TYR A 42 21.18 2.47 7.89
N MET A 43 20.33 3.50 7.75
CA MET A 43 19.35 3.61 6.67
C MET A 43 19.85 4.53 5.57
N ASP A 44 19.58 4.18 4.32
CA ASP A 44 19.68 5.15 3.22
C ASP A 44 18.50 6.13 3.29
N THR A 45 18.70 7.22 4.02
CA THR A 45 17.67 8.25 4.22
C THR A 45 17.21 8.92 2.93
N LYS A 46 18.02 8.87 1.85
CA LYS A 46 17.63 9.41 0.53
C LYS A 46 16.68 8.46 -0.21
N ALA A 47 16.73 7.17 0.11
CA ALA A 47 15.85 6.16 -0.45
C ALA A 47 14.48 6.07 0.28
N ILE A 48 14.34 6.67 1.46
CA ILE A 48 13.08 6.68 2.21
C ILE A 48 12.01 7.43 1.41
N LYS A 49 10.85 6.79 1.22
CA LYS A 49 9.67 7.35 0.56
C LYS A 49 8.51 7.42 1.55
N PRO A 50 8.44 8.47 2.39
CA PRO A 50 7.30 8.65 3.28
C PRO A 50 6.07 9.07 2.47
N GLY A 51 4.89 8.72 2.96
CA GLY A 51 3.64 9.15 2.37
C GLY A 51 2.47 8.75 3.23
N HIS A 52 1.54 9.68 3.43
CA HIS A 52 0.24 9.39 4.02
C HIS A 52 -0.74 9.07 2.90
N ILE A 53 -1.60 8.07 3.14
CA ILE A 53 -2.65 7.67 2.20
C ILE A 53 -3.97 8.26 2.67
N ASP A 54 -4.69 8.90 1.76
CA ASP A 54 -5.93 9.63 2.07
C ASP A 54 -7.11 8.69 2.34
N GLY A 55 -7.91 9.08 3.34
CA GLY A 55 -9.29 8.66 3.52
C GLY A 55 -9.54 7.19 3.85
N LEU A 56 -8.52 6.40 4.16
CA LEU A 56 -8.73 4.96 4.35
C LEU A 56 -7.68 4.26 5.21
N TYR A 57 -8.13 3.17 5.80
CA TYR A 57 -7.34 2.32 6.67
C TYR A 57 -6.78 1.13 5.85
N MET A 58 -5.54 1.28 5.34
CA MET A 58 -4.98 0.36 4.34
C MET A 58 -4.80 -1.07 4.88
N LEU A 59 -4.48 -1.19 6.17
CA LEU A 59 -4.09 -2.44 6.83
C LEU A 59 -4.78 -2.56 8.20
N PRO A 60 -6.09 -2.85 8.24
CA PRO A 60 -6.81 -3.00 9.49
C PRO A 60 -6.39 -4.28 10.23
N ASN A 61 -6.49 -4.24 11.56
CA ASN A 61 -6.26 -5.41 12.43
C ASN A 61 -7.42 -6.41 12.43
N SER A 62 -8.56 -6.06 11.84
CA SER A 62 -9.77 -6.89 11.79
C SER A 62 -10.57 -6.58 10.53
N GLU A 63 -11.35 -7.55 10.08
CA GLU A 63 -12.14 -7.48 8.84
C GLU A 63 -13.57 -7.97 9.07
N ASP A 64 -14.42 -7.79 8.05
CA ASP A 64 -15.75 -8.40 8.00
C ASP A 64 -15.65 -9.93 8.06
N GLU A 65 -16.74 -10.58 8.48
CA GLU A 65 -16.83 -12.04 8.53
C GLU A 65 -16.48 -12.68 7.17
N GLY A 66 -15.61 -13.69 7.20
CA GLY A 66 -15.14 -14.41 6.00
C GLY A 66 -13.97 -13.76 5.26
N ILE A 67 -13.52 -12.58 5.69
CA ILE A 67 -12.32 -11.92 5.16
C ILE A 67 -11.18 -12.04 6.16
N ILE A 68 -9.99 -12.37 5.67
CA ILE A 68 -8.78 -12.45 6.50
C ILE A 68 -8.07 -11.08 6.46
N PRO A 69 -7.71 -10.50 7.63
CA PRO A 69 -6.90 -9.29 7.68
C PRO A 69 -5.64 -9.42 6.84
N THR A 70 -5.34 -8.38 6.06
CA THR A 70 -4.19 -8.41 5.14
C THR A 70 -2.85 -8.63 5.86
N LEU A 71 -2.73 -8.20 7.11
CA LEU A 71 -1.53 -8.42 7.93
C LEU A 71 -1.32 -9.90 8.31
N ASP A 72 -2.35 -10.72 8.24
CA ASP A 72 -2.29 -12.17 8.50
C ASP A 72 -2.01 -12.97 7.22
N ALA A 73 -1.91 -12.30 6.07
CA ALA A 73 -1.53 -12.94 4.81
C ALA A 73 -0.03 -13.31 4.80
N PRO A 74 0.34 -14.45 4.19
CA PRO A 74 1.75 -14.85 4.10
C PRO A 74 2.57 -13.91 3.21
N ILE A 75 1.93 -13.25 2.23
CA ILE A 75 2.56 -12.27 1.35
C ILE A 75 1.71 -11.01 1.32
N LEU A 76 2.38 -9.86 1.47
CA LEU A 76 1.78 -8.55 1.25
C LEU A 76 2.07 -8.07 -0.17
N SER A 77 1.03 -7.83 -0.96
CA SER A 77 1.13 -7.13 -2.23
C SER A 77 1.08 -5.63 -1.98
N VAL A 78 2.03 -4.89 -2.57
CA VAL A 78 2.02 -3.43 -2.58
C VAL A 78 2.31 -2.96 -4.00
N THR A 79 1.37 -2.24 -4.58
CA THR A 79 1.47 -1.68 -5.93
C THR A 79 1.32 -0.17 -5.86
N VAL A 80 2.13 0.56 -6.62
CA VAL A 80 2.06 2.01 -6.74
C VAL A 80 1.88 2.38 -8.20
N TRP A 81 0.77 3.04 -8.51
CA TRP A 81 0.49 3.60 -9.82
C TRP A 81 0.86 5.08 -9.81
N THR A 82 1.69 5.50 -10.77
CA THR A 82 1.98 6.91 -11.02
C THR A 82 1.06 7.40 -12.13
N VAL A 83 0.23 8.39 -11.83
CA VAL A 83 -0.83 8.88 -12.71
C VAL A 83 -0.62 10.37 -12.92
N SER A 84 -0.73 10.88 -14.15
CA SER A 84 -0.70 12.33 -14.35
C SER A 84 -1.94 12.95 -13.69
N ARG A 85 -1.79 14.14 -13.10
CA ARG A 85 -2.86 14.83 -12.37
C ARG A 85 -4.12 15.03 -13.22
N GLU A 86 -3.95 15.34 -14.51
CA GLU A 86 -5.05 15.50 -15.46
C GLU A 86 -5.87 14.20 -15.65
N ASN A 87 -5.25 13.04 -15.48
CA ASN A 87 -5.88 11.73 -15.67
C ASN A 87 -6.43 11.13 -14.37
N LYS A 88 -6.33 11.84 -13.24
CA LYS A 88 -6.75 11.32 -11.92
C LYS A 88 -8.18 10.79 -11.92
N THR A 89 -9.13 11.57 -12.42
CA THR A 89 -10.56 11.18 -12.47
C THR A 89 -10.78 9.96 -13.37
N GLN A 90 -10.17 9.93 -14.56
CA GLN A 90 -10.28 8.78 -15.45
C GLN A 90 -9.70 7.50 -14.82
N PHE A 91 -8.59 7.64 -14.08
CA PHE A 91 -8.00 6.53 -13.35
C PHE A 91 -8.91 6.02 -12.23
N GLU A 92 -9.58 6.89 -11.47
CA GLU A 92 -10.55 6.48 -10.43
C GLU A 92 -11.71 5.70 -11.04
N GLU A 93 -12.23 6.14 -12.18
CA GLU A 93 -13.28 5.42 -12.91
C GLU A 93 -12.83 4.04 -13.39
N ALA A 94 -11.60 3.94 -13.91
CA ALA A 94 -11.01 2.67 -14.33
C ALA A 94 -10.79 1.72 -13.14
N MET A 95 -10.19 2.22 -12.06
CA MET A 95 -9.96 1.45 -10.83
C MET A 95 -11.26 0.97 -10.19
N GLY A 96 -12.32 1.78 -10.22
CA GLY A 96 -13.63 1.39 -9.73
C GLY A 96 -14.20 0.17 -10.46
N LYS A 97 -13.95 0.05 -11.78
CA LYS A 97 -14.42 -1.08 -12.59
C LYS A 97 -13.67 -2.37 -12.30
N VAL A 98 -12.38 -2.30 -11.96
CA VAL A 98 -11.54 -3.48 -11.70
C VAL A 98 -11.49 -3.90 -10.23
N LYS A 99 -12.03 -3.09 -9.30
CA LYS A 99 -11.98 -3.41 -7.87
C LYS A 99 -12.60 -4.77 -7.54
N GLY A 100 -13.77 -5.08 -8.10
CA GLY A 100 -14.44 -6.36 -7.87
C GLY A 100 -13.66 -7.57 -8.41
N VAL A 101 -12.90 -7.36 -9.48
CA VAL A 101 -11.99 -8.36 -10.04
C VAL A 101 -10.84 -8.64 -9.08
N LEU A 102 -10.21 -7.60 -8.53
CA LEU A 102 -9.10 -7.76 -7.59
C LEU A 102 -9.54 -8.52 -6.34
N ASP A 103 -10.70 -8.18 -5.77
CA ASP A 103 -11.21 -8.88 -4.59
C ASP A 103 -11.53 -10.36 -4.88
N ALA A 104 -12.08 -10.68 -6.06
CA ALA A 104 -12.34 -12.05 -6.48
C ALA A 104 -11.04 -12.87 -6.65
N LEU A 105 -9.99 -12.26 -7.19
CA LEU A 105 -8.68 -12.89 -7.38
C LEU A 105 -7.97 -13.22 -6.07
N THR A 106 -8.22 -12.42 -5.03
CA THR A 106 -7.40 -12.48 -3.81
C THR A 106 -8.18 -12.91 -2.57
N THR A 107 -9.45 -13.26 -2.71
CA THR A 107 -10.25 -13.86 -1.64
C THR A 107 -9.48 -15.02 -0.98
N PRO A 108 -9.37 -15.06 0.36
CA PRO A 108 -10.16 -14.32 1.35
C PRO A 108 -9.57 -12.95 1.76
N TYR A 109 -8.57 -12.42 1.06
CA TYR A 109 -7.98 -11.12 1.34
C TYR A 109 -8.65 -10.01 0.51
N ARG A 110 -8.91 -8.88 1.16
CA ARG A 110 -9.45 -7.67 0.51
C ARG A 110 -8.33 -6.72 0.12
N HIS A 111 -8.39 -6.16 -1.10
CA HIS A 111 -7.48 -5.11 -1.52
C HIS A 111 -8.04 -3.73 -1.17
N ARG A 112 -7.15 -2.83 -0.77
CA ARG A 112 -7.47 -1.43 -0.50
C ARG A 112 -6.53 -0.53 -1.26
N GLY A 113 -7.02 0.59 -1.74
CA GLY A 113 -6.17 1.57 -2.40
C GLY A 113 -6.64 3.00 -2.20
N GLY A 114 -5.66 3.90 -2.23
CA GLY A 114 -5.86 5.32 -1.96
C GLY A 114 -4.73 6.18 -2.52
N TRP A 115 -5.01 7.47 -2.59
CA TRP A 115 -4.06 8.47 -3.07
C TRP A 115 -3.08 8.85 -1.98
N LYS A 116 -1.80 8.99 -2.36
CA LYS A 116 -0.81 9.66 -1.52
C LYS A 116 -1.16 11.16 -1.41
N ILE A 117 -1.13 11.67 -0.19
CA ILE A 117 -1.43 13.08 0.12
C ILE A 117 -0.28 13.97 -0.34
N GLU A 118 0.96 13.64 0.03
CA GLU A 118 2.14 14.46 -0.27
C GLU A 118 2.52 14.40 -1.76
N LYS A 119 2.96 15.54 -2.28
CA LYS A 119 3.59 15.64 -3.61
C LYS A 119 5.09 15.55 -3.49
N ASP A 120 5.71 14.77 -4.36
CA ASP A 120 7.17 14.71 -4.45
C ASP A 120 7.69 15.99 -5.12
N PRO A 121 8.73 16.65 -4.57
CA PRO A 121 9.30 17.85 -5.17
C PRO A 121 9.72 17.63 -6.63
N GLY A 122 9.28 18.51 -7.53
CA GLY A 122 9.55 18.42 -8.97
C GLY A 122 8.71 17.37 -9.70
N LYS A 123 7.68 16.83 -9.06
CA LYS A 123 6.69 15.89 -9.63
C LYS A 123 5.27 16.27 -9.23
N GLU A 124 4.99 17.57 -9.12
CA GLU A 124 3.71 18.08 -8.64
C GLU A 124 2.55 17.68 -9.57
N ASP A 125 2.81 17.51 -10.86
CA ASP A 125 1.86 17.04 -11.86
C ASP A 125 1.62 15.52 -11.84
N ILE A 126 2.26 14.79 -10.93
CA ILE A 126 2.10 13.34 -10.76
C ILE A 126 1.37 13.05 -9.44
N GLU A 127 0.34 12.21 -9.54
CA GLU A 127 -0.39 11.60 -8.44
C GLU A 127 0.12 10.16 -8.25
N GLN A 128 0.12 9.68 -7.01
CA GLN A 128 0.49 8.29 -6.69
C GLN A 128 -0.70 7.58 -6.03
N TYR A 129 -1.17 6.49 -6.63
CA TYR A 129 -2.22 5.63 -6.06
C TYR A 129 -1.60 4.34 -5.56
N TYR A 130 -1.75 4.07 -4.27
CA TYR A 130 -1.24 2.87 -3.62
C TYR A 130 -2.35 1.84 -3.55
N VAL A 131 -2.04 0.58 -3.83
CA VAL A 131 -2.92 -0.56 -3.61
C VAL A 131 -2.18 -1.59 -2.77
N VAL A 132 -2.80 -2.03 -1.69
CA VAL A 132 -2.25 -3.04 -0.77
C VAL A 132 -3.28 -4.13 -0.54
N GLY A 133 -2.83 -5.37 -0.44
CA GLY A 133 -3.66 -6.51 -0.09
C GLY A 133 -2.85 -7.78 0.16
N GLY A 134 -3.52 -8.78 0.72
CA GLY A 134 -2.92 -10.07 1.04
C GLY A 134 -2.91 -11.02 -0.15
N LEU A 135 -1.88 -11.86 -0.23
CA LEU A 135 -1.78 -12.97 -1.18
C LEU A 135 -1.42 -14.26 -0.42
N GLU A 136 -1.98 -15.38 -0.86
CA GLU A 136 -1.60 -16.70 -0.35
C GLU A 136 -0.22 -17.13 -0.90
N SER A 137 0.01 -16.90 -2.19
CA SER A 137 1.29 -17.13 -2.88
C SER A 137 1.37 -16.28 -4.15
N ILE A 138 2.58 -16.05 -4.65
CA ILE A 138 2.77 -15.34 -5.93
C ILE A 138 2.23 -16.18 -7.08
N GLU A 139 2.45 -17.48 -7.05
CA GLU A 139 2.11 -18.41 -8.12
C GLU A 139 0.60 -18.45 -8.36
N LYS A 140 -0.20 -18.60 -7.30
CA LYS A 140 -1.67 -18.58 -7.39
C LYS A 140 -2.19 -17.24 -7.90
N TYR A 141 -1.60 -16.13 -7.45
CA TYR A 141 -1.99 -14.80 -7.92
C TYR A 141 -1.75 -14.64 -9.42
N LEU A 142 -0.57 -15.05 -9.92
CA LEU A 142 -0.24 -14.98 -11.34
C LEU A 142 -1.08 -15.93 -12.19
N GLU A 143 -1.42 -17.12 -11.68
CA GLU A 143 -2.34 -18.05 -12.34
C GLU A 143 -3.75 -17.49 -12.43
N GLY A 144 -4.24 -16.84 -11.36
CA GLY A 144 -5.53 -16.16 -11.34
C GLY A 144 -5.61 -15.05 -12.38
N ILE A 145 -4.57 -14.21 -12.50
CA ILE A 145 -4.50 -13.16 -13.52
C ILE A 145 -4.59 -13.76 -14.93
N LYS A 146 -3.82 -14.82 -15.20
CA LYS A 146 -3.78 -15.46 -16.52
C LYS A 146 -5.09 -16.13 -16.90
N SER A 147 -5.75 -16.77 -15.94
CA SER A 147 -6.96 -17.56 -16.18
C SER A 147 -8.23 -16.71 -16.24
N GLY A 148 -8.27 -15.58 -15.53
CA GLY A 148 -9.47 -14.74 -15.47
C GLY A 148 -9.67 -13.79 -16.65
N GLY A 149 -8.82 -13.85 -17.69
CA GLY A 149 -9.05 -13.12 -18.95
C GLY A 149 -8.98 -11.61 -18.82
N TYR A 150 -8.19 -11.09 -17.88
CA TYR A 150 -8.13 -9.66 -17.56
C TYR A 150 -7.29 -8.82 -18.53
N ASP A 151 -6.86 -9.40 -19.66
CA ASP A 151 -6.07 -8.72 -20.68
C ASP A 151 -6.76 -7.45 -21.23
N GLU A 152 -8.10 -7.39 -21.16
CA GLU A 152 -8.90 -6.22 -21.56
C GLU A 152 -8.84 -5.05 -20.58
N TYR A 153 -8.38 -5.27 -19.34
CA TYR A 153 -8.25 -4.26 -18.28
C TYR A 153 -6.81 -3.78 -18.06
N VAL A 154 -5.83 -4.41 -18.72
CA VAL A 154 -4.38 -4.14 -18.56
C VAL A 154 -3.82 -3.34 -19.75
N GLN A 155 -4.67 -2.76 -20.62
CA GLN A 155 -4.25 -1.91 -21.74
C GLN A 155 -4.08 -0.44 -21.35
#